data_AF-A0A645JSF8-F1
#
_entry.id   AF-A0A645JSF8-F1
#
_cell.length_a   1.000
_cell.length_b   1.000
_cell.length_c   1.000
_cell.angle_alpha   90.00
_cell.angle_beta   90.00
_cell.angle_gamma   90.00
#
_symmetry.space_group_name_H-M   'P 1'
#
loop_
_entity.id
_entity.type
_entity.pdbx_description
1 polymer ?
#
loop_
_entity_poly.entity_id
_entity_poly.type
_entity_poly.pdbx_seq_one_letter_code
_entity_poly.pdbx_strand_id
1 'polypeptide(L)' 'MNGTIGPRGELVQQFAAELTKAISHIELKYWDERLSTVAAEKSLIAADVSRAKRRKVIDKMAAVFILQGYLDSLPNQ' A
#
# COMPACT_ATOMS: atom_id res chain seq x y z
N MET A 1 -6.60 16.02 -0.60
CA MET A 1 -6.13 15.43 -1.88
C MET A 1 -5.78 16.57 -2.83
N ASN A 2 -4.61 17.16 -2.67
CA ASN A 2 -4.09 18.32 -3.41
C ASN A 2 -2.66 18.06 -3.93
N GLY A 3 -2.24 16.79 -4.01
CA GLY A 3 -0.90 16.40 -4.46
C GLY A 3 0.24 16.62 -3.45
N THR A 4 -0.04 17.24 -2.31
CA THR A 4 0.97 17.47 -1.27
C THR A 4 1.20 16.23 -0.40
N ILE A 5 2.44 16.05 0.04
CA ILE A 5 2.81 15.03 1.02
C ILE A 5 2.21 15.44 2.38
N GLY A 6 1.44 14.56 2.99
CA GLY A 6 0.92 14.76 4.35
C GLY A 6 1.85 14.15 5.40
N PRO A 7 1.56 14.32 6.70
CA PRO A 7 2.42 13.84 7.80
C PRO A 7 2.77 12.35 7.73
N ARG A 8 1.85 11.50 7.25
CA ARG A 8 2.14 10.07 7.03
C ARG A 8 3.14 9.82 5.91
N GLY A 9 3.07 10.60 4.83
CA GLY A 9 4.03 10.50 3.73
C GLY A 9 5.43 10.91 4.16
N GLU A 10 5.55 11.92 5.02
CA GLU A 10 6.83 12.31 5.63
C GLU A 10 7.43 11.17 6.47
N LEU A 11 6.62 10.50 7.29
CA LEU A 11 7.06 9.34 8.07
C LEU A 11 7.52 8.18 7.17
N VAL A 12 6.80 7.91 6.08
CA VAL A 12 7.20 6.89 5.09
C VAL A 12 8.52 7.25 4.41
N GLN A 13 8.76 8.52 4.11
CA GLN A 13 10.03 8.97 3.54
C GLN A 13 11.20 8.78 4.52
N GLN A 14 11.00 9.09 5.80
CA GLN A 14 11.99 8.85 6.84
C GLN A 14 12.30 7.36 6.99
N PHE A 15 11.26 6.52 7.05
CA PHE A 15 11.41 5.07 7.10
C PHE A 15 12.16 4.52 5.88
N ALA A 16 11.83 4.98 4.68
CA ALA A 16 12.52 4.58 3.46
C ALA A 16 14.01 4.97 3.50
N ALA A 17 14.37 6.14 4.02
CA ALA A 17 15.75 6.56 4.16
C ALA A 17 16.55 5.68 5.14
N GLU A 18 15.94 5.23 6.24
CA GLU A 18 16.55 4.26 7.15
C GLU A 18 16.70 2.89 6.50
N LEU A 19 15.68 2.45 5.75
CA LEU A 19 15.69 1.17 5.06
C LEU A 19 16.79 1.08 3.98
N THR A 20 17.01 2.15 3.20
CA THR A 20 18.12 2.20 2.22
C THR A 20 19.48 2.07 2.89
N LYS A 21 19.65 2.64 4.09
CA LYS A 21 20.92 2.53 4.83
C LYS A 21 21.15 1.11 5.33
N ALA A 22 20.09 0.42 5.77
CA ALA A 22 20.15 -0.95 6.24
C ALA A 22 20.32 -1.97 5.10
N ILE A 23 19.72 -1.70 3.94
CA ILE A 23 19.70 -2.59 2.78
C ILE A 23 20.11 -1.79 1.54
N SER A 24 21.41 -1.71 1.29
CA SER A 24 22.00 -0.83 0.26
C SER A 24 21.83 -1.29 -1.19
N HIS A 25 21.36 -2.52 -1.41
CA HIS A 25 21.29 -3.14 -2.74
C HIS A 25 19.86 -3.28 -3.29
N ILE A 26 18.86 -2.72 -2.61
CA ILE A 26 17.47 -2.73 -3.07
C ILE A 26 17.06 -1.38 -3.64
N GLU A 27 16.35 -1.40 -4.77
CA GLU A 27 15.73 -0.22 -5.33
C GLU A 27 14.43 0.08 -4.58
N LEU A 28 14.28 1.32 -4.08
CA LEU A 28 13.05 1.78 -3.46
C LEU A 28 12.21 2.59 -4.45
N LYS A 29 10.95 2.20 -4.58
CA LYS A 29 9.94 2.90 -5.38
C LYS A 29 8.84 3.40 -4.45
N TYR A 30 8.52 4.68 -4.55
CA TYR A 30 7.33 5.24 -3.90
C TYR A 30 6.11 4.98 -4.77
N TRP A 31 5.02 4.57 -4.14
CA TRP A 31 3.75 4.31 -4.78
C TRP A 31 2.62 5.03 -4.05
N ASP A 32 1.68 5.62 -4.78
CA ASP A 32 0.52 6.28 -4.19
C ASP A 32 -0.51 5.23 -3.76
N GLU A 33 -0.65 4.98 -2.46
CA GLU A 33 -1.55 3.94 -1.93
C GLU A 33 -3.04 4.31 -1.92
N ARG A 34 -3.42 5.50 -2.44
CA ARG A 34 -4.80 5.99 -2.39
C ARG A 34 -5.79 4.93 -2.86
N LEU A 35 -6.93 4.86 -2.17
CA LEU A 35 -8.04 3.93 -2.42
C LEU A 35 -7.75 2.44 -2.18
N SER A 36 -6.51 2.03 -1.81
CA SER A 36 -6.17 0.63 -1.51
C SER A 36 -7.01 0.03 -0.38
N THR A 37 -7.20 0.75 0.74
CA THR A 37 -8.06 0.30 1.85
C THR A 37 -9.53 0.16 1.43
N VAL A 38 -10.01 1.05 0.56
CA VAL A 38 -11.39 1.01 0.04
C VAL A 38 -11.58 -0.20 -0.88
N ALA A 39 -10.61 -0.48 -1.75
CA ALA A 39 -10.61 -1.66 -2.62
C ALA A 39 -10.54 -2.96 -1.80
N ALA A 40 -9.71 -2.98 -0.76
CA ALA A 40 -9.59 -4.11 0.17
C ALA A 40 -10.90 -4.38 0.93
N GLU A 41 -11.52 -3.35 1.51
CA GLU A 41 -12.79 -3.48 2.23
C GLU A 41 -13.91 -3.96 1.29
N LYS A 42 -14.03 -3.39 0.08
CA LYS A 42 -15.01 -3.83 -0.93
C LYS A 42 -14.82 -5.30 -1.31
N SER A 43 -13.58 -5.74 -1.54
CA SER A 43 -13.28 -7.11 -1.92
C SER A 43 -13.62 -8.11 -0.81
N LEU A 44 -13.33 -7.76 0.44
CA LEU A 44 -13.66 -8.59 1.60
C LEU A 44 -15.16 -8.63 1.89
N ILE A 45 -15.89 -7.54 1.63
CA ILE A 45 -17.36 -7.53 1.70
C ILE A 45 -17.96 -8.41 0.62
N ALA A 46 -17.46 -8.33 -0.62
CA ALA A 46 -17.93 -9.16 -1.73
C ALA A 46 -17.68 -10.67 -1.48
N ALA A 47 -16.64 -10.99 -0.72
CA ALA A 47 -16.33 -12.36 -0.26
C ALA A 47 -17.09 -12.79 1.01
N ASP A 48 -18.11 -12.03 1.44
CA ASP A 48 -18.94 -12.28 2.63
C ASP A 48 -18.15 -12.47 3.94
N VAL A 49 -17.00 -11.80 4.04
CA VAL A 49 -16.15 -11.87 5.23
C VAL A 49 -16.76 -11.00 6.32
N SER A 50 -17.04 -11.58 7.49
CA SER A 50 -17.61 -10.82 8.62
C SER A 50 -16.73 -9.64 9.03
N ARG A 51 -17.35 -8.55 9.49
CA ARG A 51 -16.64 -7.31 9.89
C ARG A 51 -15.50 -7.55 10.88
N ALA A 52 -15.70 -8.47 11.82
CA ALA A 52 -14.68 -8.84 12.80
C ALA A 52 -13.47 -9.53 12.15
N LYS A 53 -13.69 -10.40 11.16
CA LYS A 53 -12.62 -11.03 10.39
C LYS A 53 -11.93 -10.02 9.45
N ARG A 54 -12.68 -9.11 8.81
CA ARG A 54 -12.12 -8.08 7.93
C ARG A 54 -11.10 -7.20 8.65
N ARG A 55 -11.42 -6.72 9.85
CA ARG A 55 -10.48 -5.94 10.67
C ARG A 55 -9.13 -6.63 10.93
N LYS A 56 -9.09 -7.97 10.91
CA LYS A 56 -7.84 -8.73 11.11
C LYS A 56 -6.99 -8.85 9.85
N VAL A 57 -7.59 -8.68 8.66
CA VAL A 57 -6.94 -8.94 7.38
C VAL A 57 -6.86 -7.72 6.47
N ILE A 58 -7.52 -6.61 6.83
CA ILE A 58 -7.62 -5.41 6.00
C ILE A 58 -6.25 -4.83 5.64
N ASP A 59 -5.32 -4.77 6.58
CA ASP A 59 -3.99 -4.20 6.34
C ASP A 59 -3.17 -5.08 5.39
N LYS A 60 -3.25 -6.40 5.56
CA LYS A 60 -2.63 -7.36 4.64
C LYS A 60 -3.20 -7.22 3.23
N MET A 61 -4.52 -7.09 3.11
CA MET A 61 -5.17 -6.94 1.81
C MET A 61 -4.80 -5.59 1.17
N ALA A 62 -4.74 -4.51 1.93
CA ALA A 62 -4.30 -3.22 1.43
C ALA A 62 -2.88 -3.30 0.84
N ALA A 63 -1.94 -3.99 1.51
CA ALA A 63 -0.59 -4.23 0.97
C ALA A 63 -0.60 -5.00 -0.36
N VAL A 64 -1.48 -5.98 -0.52
CA VAL A 64 -1.66 -6.71 -1.80
C VAL A 64 -2.15 -5.75 -2.89
N PHE A 65 -3.14 -4.90 -2.60
CA PHE A 65 -3.64 -3.92 -3.57
C PHE A 65 -2.61 -2.85 -3.95
N ILE A 66 -1.77 -2.41 -3.01
CA ILE A 66 -0.66 -1.50 -3.27
C ILE A 66 0.31 -2.13 -4.27
N LEU A 67 0.75 -3.37 -4.01
CA LEU A 67 1.67 -4.08 -4.89
C LEU A 67 1.04 -4.37 -6.25
N GLN A 68 -0.20 -4.85 -6.28
CA GLN A 68 -0.90 -5.15 -7.52
C GLN A 68 -1.04 -3.89 -8.38
N GLY A 69 -1.44 -2.75 -7.79
CA GLY A 69 -1.53 -1.49 -8.50
C GLY A 69 -0.18 -1.04 -9.09
N TYR A 70 0.91 -1.22 -8.36
CA TYR A 70 2.26 -0.95 -8.88
C TYR A 70 2.58 -1.88 -10.06
N LEU A 71 2.38 -3.18 -9.93
CA LEU A 71 2.67 -4.17 -10.97
C LEU A 71 1.82 -3.93 -12.24
N ASP A 72 0.54 -3.61 -12.08
CA ASP A 72 -0.38 -3.31 -13.19
C ASP A 72 0.02 -2.02 -13.94
N SER A 73 0.74 -1.11 -13.29
CA SER A 73 1.25 0.12 -13.90
C SER A 73 2.53 -0.10 -14.71
N LEU A 74 3.21 -1.22 -14.49
CA LEU A 74 4.38 -1.56 -15.27
C LEU A 74 3.92 -1.94 -16.69
N PRO A 75 4.70 -1.59 -17.73
CA PRO A 75 4.41 -2.06 -19.07
C PRO A 75 4.37 -3.59 -19.06
N ASN A 76 3.29 -4.17 -19.60
CA ASN A 76 3.30 -5.59 -19.94
C ASN A 76 4.46 -5.79 -20.94
N GLN A 77 5.48 -6.55 -20.53
CA GLN A 77 6.53 -7.00 -21.45
C GLN A 77 5.95 -7.91 -22.52
#